data_AF-A0A6N2N5W1-F1
#
_entry.id   AF-A0A6N2N5W1-F1
#
_cell.length_a   1.000
_cell.length_b   1.000
_cell.length_c   1.000
_cell.angle_alpha   90.00
_cell.angle_beta   90.00
_cell.angle_gamma   90.00
#
_symmetry.space_group_name_H-M   'P 1'
#
loop_
_entity.id
_entity.type
_entity.pdbx_description
1 polymer ?
#
loop_
_entity_poly.entity_id
_entity_poly.type
_entity_poly.pdbx_seq_one_letter_code
_entity_poly.pdbx_strand_id
1 'polypeptide(L)'
;MIELSSTIPSQIRFLLHTLNEANVDSVFRDLCLFMEYGIEGSILTLQTCLENLNTDLKNMQLEPVLVSVFKFILDKPNSTTVFCQSLRSLEITVNFLEKLAILPKLSVAEKIGIGLALSDAENADTRMFAKKFCMAQIEELCANPVPINSVDQIQNIVMFLQRSEGLSKHVDSFMQMMSLMQSKDVTPFVLTPLISDELREANFWRNMDLFHGSTENEFDAILAEMEKEMSLGDIVKELGYGCTFDALHCKEILSPFLPLTEVTIAKILGTIARNLSGLEDNPSTFSTFGLALGCDITTDLQQLSSWDADILVKTIKQLAPGINWIQVIENLDHEGFFIPNEEAFSFLMSAYRQACQDPFPLHAICGSLWKNTEGQLSFLKHAVLAPPEVLTFAHSGRQLNYMDAVHGHKLQVGHANHAWLCLDLLDVLCQLAETGHASSVRPILKYPLKHCPELLLLGMFNINTSYNLLQNEVSFTVFPFILKSPAAGGMMLYLWHLNPNLLLRGFVEAGNVESNIMTKILDVCQELKILPSVLDMIPFPSGIRLAALASRKELIDLEKWLRMSQIFEGDSAQWITGFFCKTFSSSKQYCESLFRN
;
A
#
# COMPACT_ATOMS: atom_id res chain seq x y z
N MET A 1 -35.27 22.25 -31.21
CA MET A 1 -34.17 22.42 -30.23
C MET A 1 -32.90 22.03 -30.97
N ILE A 2 -31.92 22.92 -31.04
CA ILE A 2 -30.76 22.79 -31.96
C ILE A 2 -29.85 21.67 -31.44
N GLU A 3 -29.46 20.73 -32.31
CA GLU A 3 -28.52 19.65 -32.03
C GLU A 3 -27.14 20.23 -31.63
N LEU A 4 -26.89 20.35 -30.32
CA LEU A 4 -25.59 20.78 -29.78
C LEU A 4 -24.44 19.83 -30.20
N SER A 5 -24.76 18.53 -30.38
CA SER A 5 -23.85 17.47 -30.84
C SER A 5 -23.09 17.76 -32.14
N SER A 6 -23.71 18.40 -33.14
CA SER A 6 -23.08 18.61 -34.46
C SER A 6 -22.29 19.92 -34.57
N THR A 7 -22.62 20.90 -33.71
CA THR A 7 -22.05 22.25 -33.77
C THR A 7 -20.74 22.35 -32.98
N ILE A 8 -20.65 21.67 -31.82
CA ILE A 8 -19.49 21.72 -30.92
C ILE A 8 -18.20 21.21 -31.60
N PRO A 9 -18.16 20.01 -32.21
CA PRO A 9 -16.95 19.55 -32.90
C PRO A 9 -16.53 20.47 -34.05
N SER A 10 -17.48 21.13 -34.70
CA SER A 10 -17.20 22.07 -35.79
C SER A 10 -16.58 23.37 -35.28
N GLN A 11 -17.03 23.88 -34.13
CA GLN A 11 -16.44 25.03 -33.46
C GLN A 11 -15.05 24.72 -32.90
N ILE A 12 -14.87 23.52 -32.32
CA ILE A 12 -13.57 23.08 -31.83
C ILE A 12 -12.59 22.92 -33.00
N ARG A 13 -12.99 22.31 -34.12
CA ARG A 13 -12.15 22.26 -35.33
C ARG A 13 -11.78 23.65 -35.83
N PHE A 14 -12.72 24.61 -35.80
CA PHE A 14 -12.42 25.99 -36.19
C PHE A 14 -11.36 26.62 -35.28
N LEU A 15 -11.49 26.49 -33.96
CA LEU A 15 -10.51 26.97 -32.99
C LEU A 15 -9.12 26.36 -33.24
N LEU A 16 -9.08 25.04 -33.46
CA LEU A 16 -7.84 24.32 -33.76
C LEU A 16 -7.21 24.71 -35.10
N HIS A 17 -8.02 25.06 -36.11
CA HIS A 17 -7.51 25.58 -37.39
C HIS A 17 -6.99 27.02 -37.30
N THR A 18 -7.48 27.82 -36.36
CA THR A 18 -7.00 29.19 -36.12
C THR A 18 -5.74 29.26 -35.25
N LEU A 19 -5.23 28.12 -34.78
CA LEU A 19 -4.14 28.02 -33.82
C LEU A 19 -2.80 28.54 -34.38
N ASN A 20 -2.15 29.41 -33.62
CA ASN A 20 -0.80 29.95 -33.85
C ASN A 20 -0.07 30.17 -32.51
N GLU A 21 1.23 30.43 -32.54
CA GLU A 21 2.05 30.59 -31.32
C GLU A 21 1.56 31.68 -30.36
N ALA A 22 0.86 32.70 -30.87
CA ALA A 22 0.38 33.83 -30.07
C ALA A 22 -0.99 33.59 -29.42
N ASN A 23 -1.76 32.59 -29.87
CA ASN A 23 -3.12 32.36 -29.40
C ASN A 23 -3.34 31.01 -28.67
N VAL A 24 -2.28 30.23 -28.44
CA VAL A 24 -2.32 28.93 -27.73
C VAL A 24 -3.10 29.02 -26.42
N ASP A 25 -2.80 29.99 -25.56
CA ASP A 25 -3.45 30.15 -24.25
C ASP A 25 -4.92 30.57 -24.38
N SER A 26 -5.26 31.35 -25.42
CA SER A 26 -6.65 31.76 -25.67
C SER A 26 -7.47 30.58 -26.16
N VAL A 27 -6.95 29.84 -27.14
CA VAL A 27 -7.59 28.63 -27.65
C VAL A 27 -7.76 27.61 -26.54
N PHE A 28 -6.76 27.41 -25.69
CA PHE A 28 -6.87 26.51 -24.54
C PHE A 28 -7.96 26.94 -23.55
N ARG A 29 -8.07 28.25 -23.22
CA ARG A 29 -9.17 28.76 -22.38
C ARG A 29 -10.53 28.50 -23.01
N ASP A 30 -10.66 28.72 -24.31
CA ASP A 30 -11.93 28.47 -25.02
C ASP A 30 -12.27 26.97 -25.02
N LEU A 31 -11.26 26.08 -25.16
CA LEU A 31 -11.44 24.64 -25.00
C LEU A 31 -11.84 24.25 -23.56
N CYS A 32 -11.31 24.93 -22.55
CA CYS A 32 -11.72 24.70 -21.16
C CYS A 32 -13.20 24.99 -20.94
N LEU A 33 -13.76 26.02 -21.58
CA LEU A 33 -15.19 26.32 -21.49
C LEU A 33 -16.06 25.17 -22.03
N PHE A 34 -15.62 24.48 -23.09
CA PHE A 34 -16.30 23.29 -23.57
C PHE A 34 -16.14 22.11 -22.59
N MET A 35 -14.97 21.93 -21.99
CA MET A 35 -14.73 20.86 -21.00
C MET A 35 -15.44 21.09 -19.66
N GLU A 36 -15.73 22.34 -19.30
CA GLU A 36 -16.52 22.72 -18.12
C GLU A 36 -18.00 22.38 -18.26
N TYR A 37 -18.48 22.11 -19.49
CA TYR A 37 -19.83 21.62 -19.80
C TYR A 37 -20.05 20.13 -19.43
N GLY A 38 -19.21 19.59 -18.56
CA GLY A 38 -19.28 18.21 -18.07
C GLY A 38 -18.48 17.19 -18.90
N ILE A 39 -18.77 15.92 -18.64
CA ILE A 39 -18.04 14.77 -19.22
C ILE A 39 -18.18 14.75 -20.76
N GLU A 40 -19.36 15.09 -21.28
CA GLU A 40 -19.67 15.15 -22.72
C GLU A 40 -18.77 16.14 -23.45
N GLY A 41 -18.69 17.37 -22.93
CA GLY A 41 -17.85 18.43 -23.50
C GLY A 41 -16.38 18.07 -23.44
N SER A 42 -15.94 17.41 -22.36
CA SER A 42 -14.58 16.85 -22.25
C SER A 42 -14.32 15.75 -23.29
N ILE A 43 -15.28 14.85 -23.52
CA ILE A 43 -15.15 13.77 -24.50
C ILE A 43 -15.04 14.32 -25.92
N LEU A 44 -15.97 15.20 -26.30
CA LEU A 44 -16.04 15.79 -27.64
C LEU A 44 -14.82 16.67 -27.92
N THR A 45 -14.34 17.42 -26.93
CA THR A 45 -13.14 18.24 -27.04
C THR A 45 -11.92 17.37 -27.29
N LEU A 46 -11.70 16.38 -26.42
CA LEU A 46 -10.55 15.49 -26.54
C LEU A 46 -10.59 14.68 -27.85
N GLN A 47 -11.75 14.13 -28.21
CA GLN A 47 -11.93 13.38 -29.45
C GLN A 47 -11.61 14.24 -30.67
N THR A 48 -12.14 15.48 -30.73
CA THR A 48 -11.90 16.39 -31.86
C THR A 48 -10.42 16.81 -31.95
N CYS A 49 -9.76 17.04 -30.81
CA CYS A 49 -8.33 17.30 -30.76
C CYS A 49 -7.50 16.12 -31.31
N LEU A 50 -7.90 14.89 -30.98
CA LEU A 50 -7.21 13.67 -31.41
C LEU A 50 -7.45 13.31 -32.88
N GLU A 51 -8.67 13.52 -33.39
CA GLU A 51 -8.99 13.36 -34.81
C GLU A 51 -8.14 14.29 -35.68
N ASN A 52 -8.00 15.56 -35.27
CA ASN A 52 -7.17 16.54 -35.97
C ASN A 52 -5.66 16.20 -35.94
N LEU A 53 -5.17 15.51 -34.91
CA LEU A 53 -3.78 15.03 -34.84
C LEU A 53 -3.51 13.89 -35.82
N ASN A 54 -4.51 13.05 -36.08
CA ASN A 54 -4.37 11.93 -37.01
C ASN A 54 -4.42 12.38 -38.48
N THR A 55 -5.12 13.47 -38.78
CA THR A 55 -5.23 14.05 -40.13
C THR A 55 -4.05 14.95 -40.50
N ASP A 56 -3.54 15.76 -39.57
CA ASP A 56 -2.45 16.74 -39.82
C ASP A 56 -1.18 16.42 -39.02
N LEU A 57 -0.44 15.41 -39.48
CA LEU A 57 0.84 14.95 -38.92
C LEU A 57 2.00 15.98 -38.95
N LYS A 58 1.75 17.26 -39.26
CA LYS A 58 2.78 18.32 -39.39
C LYS A 58 2.58 19.53 -38.48
N ASN A 59 1.50 19.61 -37.71
CA ASN A 59 1.23 20.79 -36.88
C ASN A 59 1.90 20.69 -35.50
N MET A 60 3.21 21.04 -35.43
CA MET A 60 3.95 21.22 -34.16
C MET A 60 3.25 22.15 -33.15
N GLN A 61 2.33 23.00 -33.62
CA GLN A 61 1.60 23.97 -32.80
C GLN A 61 0.41 23.37 -32.05
N LEU A 62 -0.07 22.18 -32.43
CA LEU A 62 -1.20 21.50 -31.77
C LEU A 62 -0.78 20.75 -30.49
N GLU A 63 0.50 20.36 -30.41
CA GLU A 63 1.09 19.68 -29.25
C GLU A 63 0.91 20.44 -27.91
N PRO A 64 1.23 21.75 -27.78
CA PRO A 64 1.07 22.45 -26.51
C PRO A 64 -0.39 22.55 -26.03
N VAL A 65 -1.34 22.71 -26.95
CA VAL A 65 -2.77 22.74 -26.62
C VAL A 65 -3.23 21.36 -26.17
N LEU A 66 -2.83 20.29 -26.87
CA LEU A 66 -3.17 18.92 -26.51
C LEU A 66 -2.61 18.55 -25.14
N VAL A 67 -1.35 18.91 -24.84
CA VAL A 67 -0.75 18.70 -23.51
C VAL A 67 -1.57 19.40 -22.42
N SER A 68 -1.97 20.64 -22.66
CA SER A 68 -2.76 21.41 -21.69
C SER A 68 -4.15 20.80 -21.48
N VAL A 69 -4.79 20.32 -22.55
CA VAL A 69 -6.06 19.58 -22.50
C VAL A 69 -5.91 18.27 -21.73
N PHE A 70 -4.84 17.50 -21.97
CA PHE A 70 -4.59 16.27 -21.22
C PHE A 70 -4.41 16.54 -19.73
N LYS A 71 -3.62 17.56 -19.35
CA LYS A 71 -3.44 17.94 -17.94
C LYS A 71 -4.76 18.34 -17.30
N PHE A 72 -5.53 19.20 -17.97
CA PHE A 72 -6.84 19.62 -17.50
C PHE A 72 -7.80 18.45 -17.27
N ILE A 73 -7.80 17.47 -18.17
CA ILE A 73 -8.65 16.28 -18.04
C ILE A 73 -8.16 15.37 -16.93
N LEU A 74 -6.85 15.15 -16.80
CA LEU A 74 -6.24 14.33 -15.74
C LEU A 74 -6.54 14.87 -14.34
N ASP A 75 -6.68 16.18 -14.19
CA ASP A 75 -7.04 16.84 -12.93
C ASP A 75 -8.53 16.66 -12.55
N LYS A 76 -9.36 16.08 -13.43
CA LYS A 76 -10.78 15.83 -13.16
C LYS A 76 -11.03 14.38 -12.70
N PRO A 77 -11.98 14.14 -11.77
CA PRO A 77 -12.25 12.80 -11.22
C PRO A 77 -12.77 11.78 -12.24
N ASN A 78 -13.30 12.22 -13.38
CA ASN A 78 -13.82 11.36 -14.45
C ASN A 78 -12.82 11.15 -15.60
N SER A 79 -11.54 11.49 -15.40
CA SER A 79 -10.48 11.46 -16.42
C SER A 79 -10.42 10.12 -17.16
N THR A 80 -10.40 9.00 -16.44
CA THR A 80 -10.40 7.64 -17.02
C THR A 80 -11.54 7.43 -18.02
N THR A 81 -12.76 7.85 -17.65
CA THR A 81 -13.94 7.70 -18.51
C THR A 81 -13.82 8.56 -19.76
N VAL A 82 -13.38 9.81 -19.61
CA VAL A 82 -13.18 10.74 -20.73
C VAL A 82 -12.16 10.16 -21.72
N PHE A 83 -10.99 9.74 -21.24
CA PHE A 83 -9.95 9.14 -22.08
C PHE A 83 -10.42 7.86 -22.79
N CYS A 84 -11.08 6.93 -22.08
CA CYS A 84 -11.60 5.71 -22.70
C CYS A 84 -12.61 5.99 -23.82
N GLN A 85 -13.54 6.94 -23.61
CA GLN A 85 -14.60 7.23 -24.57
C GLN A 85 -14.10 8.05 -25.75
N SER A 86 -13.27 9.07 -25.53
CA SER A 86 -12.71 9.90 -26.60
C SER A 86 -11.82 9.11 -27.56
N LEU A 87 -11.20 8.03 -27.08
CA LEU A 87 -10.31 7.18 -27.86
C LEU A 87 -11.00 5.94 -28.42
N ARG A 88 -12.33 5.82 -28.24
CA ARG A 88 -13.12 4.67 -28.73
C ARG A 88 -13.33 4.69 -30.24
N SER A 89 -13.40 5.87 -30.85
CA SER A 89 -13.60 6.09 -32.28
C SER A 89 -12.28 6.12 -33.08
N LEU A 90 -11.13 6.19 -32.40
CA LEU A 90 -9.80 6.24 -33.00
C LEU A 90 -9.09 4.88 -32.90
N GLU A 91 -8.51 4.41 -34.00
CA GLU A 91 -7.59 3.27 -33.95
C GLU A 91 -6.29 3.68 -33.25
N ILE A 92 -6.19 3.41 -31.94
CA ILE A 92 -4.95 3.64 -31.18
C ILE A 92 -3.86 2.69 -31.72
N THR A 93 -2.96 3.24 -32.53
CA THR A 93 -1.77 2.55 -33.03
C THR A 93 -0.61 2.69 -32.04
N VAL A 94 0.33 1.74 -32.06
CA VAL A 94 1.59 1.79 -31.27
C VAL A 94 2.30 3.14 -31.41
N ASN A 95 2.30 3.66 -32.63
CA ASN A 95 2.90 4.95 -33.00
C ASN A 95 2.28 6.16 -32.25
N PHE A 96 1.02 6.09 -31.82
CA PHE A 96 0.40 7.15 -31.01
C PHE A 96 0.95 7.18 -29.57
N LEU A 97 1.07 6.01 -28.95
CA LEU A 97 1.64 5.90 -27.59
C LEU A 97 3.14 6.19 -27.58
N GLU A 98 3.88 5.81 -28.62
CA GLU A 98 5.29 6.20 -28.79
C GLU A 98 5.46 7.71 -28.92
N LYS A 99 4.58 8.40 -29.66
CA LYS A 99 4.57 9.87 -29.74
C LYS A 99 4.25 10.52 -28.39
N LEU A 100 3.28 9.98 -27.65
CA LEU A 100 2.99 10.44 -26.28
C LEU A 100 4.17 10.23 -25.33
N ALA A 101 4.94 9.15 -25.50
CA ALA A 101 6.16 8.89 -24.71
C ALA A 101 7.20 10.00 -24.91
N ILE A 102 7.34 10.50 -26.14
CA ILE A 102 8.36 11.47 -26.53
C ILE A 102 7.93 12.92 -26.22
N LEU A 103 6.65 13.18 -25.91
CA LEU A 103 6.15 14.53 -25.62
C LEU A 103 6.84 15.12 -24.36
N PRO A 104 7.69 16.16 -24.49
CA PRO A 104 8.57 16.62 -23.42
C PRO A 104 7.86 17.42 -22.32
N LYS A 105 6.63 17.86 -22.55
CA LYS A 105 5.85 18.70 -21.61
C LYS A 105 4.94 17.89 -20.67
N LEU A 106 4.78 16.59 -20.90
CA LEU A 106 4.05 15.70 -20.00
C LEU A 106 5.02 15.07 -19.00
N SER A 107 4.67 15.14 -17.71
CA SER A 107 5.43 14.42 -16.68
C SER A 107 5.23 12.91 -16.82
N VAL A 108 6.16 12.12 -16.28
CA VAL A 108 6.05 10.66 -16.29
C VAL A 108 4.75 10.20 -15.58
N ALA A 109 4.34 10.89 -14.51
CA ALA A 109 3.08 10.62 -13.80
C ALA A 109 1.83 10.89 -14.67
N GLU A 110 1.82 11.98 -15.44
CA GLU A 110 0.74 12.31 -16.37
C GLU A 110 0.66 11.28 -17.51
N LYS A 111 1.81 10.84 -18.04
CA LYS A 111 1.89 9.77 -19.05
C LYS A 111 1.33 8.46 -18.49
N ILE A 112 1.71 8.09 -17.27
CA ILE A 112 1.15 6.92 -16.59
C ILE A 112 -0.36 7.05 -16.43
N GLY A 113 -0.89 8.21 -16.01
CA GLY A 113 -2.33 8.45 -15.90
C GLY A 113 -3.10 8.19 -17.19
N ILE A 114 -2.58 8.67 -18.34
CA ILE A 114 -3.17 8.42 -19.67
C ILE A 114 -3.11 6.92 -20.02
N GLY A 115 -1.97 6.28 -19.78
CA GLY A 115 -1.80 4.85 -20.05
C GLY A 115 -2.72 3.97 -19.19
N LEU A 116 -2.92 4.34 -17.92
CA LEU A 116 -3.82 3.65 -17.00
C LEU A 116 -5.26 3.77 -17.47
N ALA A 117 -5.68 4.98 -17.89
CA ALA A 117 -7.01 5.16 -18.47
C ALA A 117 -7.23 4.31 -19.72
N LEU A 118 -6.20 4.14 -20.55
CA LEU A 118 -6.27 3.30 -21.75
C LEU A 118 -6.18 1.79 -21.48
N SER A 119 -5.73 1.40 -20.28
CA SER A 119 -5.61 0.00 -19.89
C SER A 119 -6.96 -0.68 -19.61
N ASP A 120 -8.03 0.10 -19.56
CA ASP A 120 -9.42 -0.38 -19.44
C ASP A 120 -10.21 -0.30 -20.76
N ALA A 121 -9.54 -0.03 -21.90
CA ALA A 121 -10.18 0.08 -23.21
C ALA A 121 -10.89 -1.21 -23.65
N GLU A 122 -12.02 -1.07 -24.37
CA GLU A 122 -12.79 -2.23 -24.90
C GLU A 122 -11.93 -3.06 -25.87
N ASN A 123 -11.10 -2.44 -26.69
CA ASN A 123 -10.22 -3.10 -27.66
C ASN A 123 -9.03 -3.81 -26.96
N ALA A 124 -8.85 -5.11 -27.23
CA ALA A 124 -7.80 -5.94 -26.65
C ALA A 124 -6.38 -5.49 -27.04
N ASP A 125 -6.18 -5.07 -28.29
CA ASP A 125 -4.86 -4.65 -28.79
C ASP A 125 -4.43 -3.33 -28.14
N THR A 126 -5.35 -2.35 -28.10
CA THR A 126 -5.15 -1.08 -27.39
C THR A 126 -4.79 -1.30 -25.93
N ARG A 127 -5.47 -2.24 -25.28
CA ARG A 127 -5.20 -2.61 -23.88
C ARG A 127 -3.80 -3.17 -23.69
N MET A 128 -3.36 -4.03 -24.61
CA MET A 128 -2.03 -4.62 -24.57
C MET A 128 -0.95 -3.54 -24.75
N PHE A 129 -1.14 -2.61 -25.70
CA PHE A 129 -0.20 -1.52 -25.93
C PHE A 129 -0.18 -0.51 -24.77
N ALA A 130 -1.34 -0.15 -24.21
CA ALA A 130 -1.44 0.72 -23.05
C ALA A 130 -0.74 0.12 -21.83
N LYS A 131 -0.88 -1.19 -21.60
CA LYS A 131 -0.17 -1.91 -20.53
C LYS A 131 1.34 -1.84 -20.69
N LYS A 132 1.85 -2.12 -21.90
CA LYS A 132 3.30 -2.04 -22.21
C LYS A 132 3.82 -0.62 -22.03
N PHE A 133 3.06 0.38 -22.45
CA PHE A 133 3.40 1.79 -22.28
C PHE A 133 3.47 2.18 -20.79
N CYS A 134 2.46 1.80 -19.99
CA CYS A 134 2.48 2.05 -18.55
C CYS A 134 3.70 1.44 -17.89
N MET A 135 4.05 0.19 -18.24
CA MET A 135 5.24 -0.46 -17.71
C MET A 135 6.51 0.32 -17.99
N ALA A 136 6.74 0.71 -19.26
CA ALA A 136 7.92 1.46 -19.65
C ALA A 136 8.03 2.80 -18.89
N GLN A 137 6.89 3.46 -18.68
CA GLN A 137 6.85 4.73 -17.93
C GLN A 137 7.02 4.55 -16.42
N ILE A 138 6.52 3.45 -15.84
CA ILE A 138 6.77 3.10 -14.43
C ILE A 138 8.25 2.74 -14.23
N GLU A 139 8.86 2.01 -15.17
CA GLU A 139 10.30 1.71 -15.15
C GLU A 139 11.14 2.99 -15.27
N GLU A 140 10.75 3.92 -16.15
CA GLU A 140 11.38 5.24 -16.27
C GLU A 140 11.25 6.05 -14.98
N LEU A 141 10.08 6.01 -14.33
CA LEU A 141 9.85 6.67 -13.04
C LEU A 141 10.73 6.05 -11.93
N CYS A 142 10.85 4.72 -11.90
CA CYS A 142 11.73 4.02 -10.97
C CYS A 142 13.21 4.34 -11.21
N ALA A 143 13.61 4.53 -12.48
CA ALA A 143 14.98 4.93 -12.83
C ALA A 143 15.26 6.41 -12.52
N ASN A 144 14.27 7.29 -12.69
CA ASN A 144 14.35 8.73 -12.44
C ASN A 144 13.19 9.17 -11.53
N PRO A 145 13.32 9.00 -10.19
CA PRO A 145 12.23 9.26 -9.27
C PRO A 145 11.81 10.73 -9.25
N VAL A 146 10.54 10.99 -9.56
CA VAL A 146 9.90 12.31 -9.47
C VAL A 146 8.74 12.19 -8.46
N PRO A 147 8.55 13.16 -7.55
CA PRO A 147 7.45 13.09 -6.57
C PRO A 147 6.09 13.08 -7.28
N ILE A 148 5.28 12.07 -6.97
CA ILE A 148 3.86 12.02 -7.37
C ILE A 148 3.04 12.63 -6.23
N ASN A 149 2.42 13.77 -6.49
CA ASN A 149 1.66 14.52 -5.47
C ASN A 149 0.21 14.03 -5.29
N SER A 150 -0.26 13.10 -6.14
CA SER A 150 -1.62 12.56 -6.08
C SER A 150 -1.64 11.14 -5.49
N VAL A 151 -2.27 11.00 -4.32
CA VAL A 151 -2.49 9.69 -3.67
C VAL A 151 -3.32 8.76 -4.58
N ASP A 152 -4.31 9.30 -5.27
CA ASP A 152 -5.16 8.54 -6.20
C ASP A 152 -4.35 7.97 -7.37
N GLN A 153 -3.42 8.74 -7.93
CA GLN A 153 -2.53 8.24 -8.98
C GLN A 153 -1.63 7.12 -8.47
N ILE A 154 -1.06 7.24 -7.27
CA ILE A 154 -0.22 6.20 -6.66
C ILE A 154 -1.05 4.92 -6.46
N GLN A 155 -2.25 5.04 -5.89
CA GLN A 155 -3.15 3.91 -5.73
C GLN A 155 -3.52 3.27 -7.07
N ASN A 156 -3.81 4.06 -8.11
CA ASN A 156 -4.13 3.54 -9.44
C ASN A 156 -2.96 2.78 -10.07
N ILE A 157 -1.72 3.26 -9.90
CA ILE A 157 -0.51 2.57 -10.35
C ILE A 157 -0.35 1.24 -9.62
N VAL A 158 -0.51 1.23 -8.29
CA VAL A 158 -0.35 0.01 -7.50
C VAL A 158 -1.43 -1.02 -7.85
N MET A 159 -2.68 -0.59 -7.99
CA MET A 159 -3.78 -1.45 -8.44
C MET A 159 -3.52 -2.02 -9.84
N PHE A 160 -2.96 -1.21 -10.75
CA PHE A 160 -2.59 -1.65 -12.09
C PHE A 160 -1.50 -2.73 -12.07
N LEU A 161 -0.46 -2.53 -11.26
CA LEU A 161 0.63 -3.51 -11.08
C LEU A 161 0.11 -4.82 -10.48
N GLN A 162 -0.80 -4.75 -9.50
CA GLN A 162 -1.41 -5.94 -8.89
C GLN A 162 -2.32 -6.71 -9.84
N ARG A 163 -3.16 -6.00 -10.61
CA ARG A 163 -4.18 -6.61 -11.49
C ARG A 163 -3.61 -7.13 -12.81
N SER A 164 -2.44 -6.65 -13.21
CA SER A 164 -1.80 -7.07 -14.47
C SER A 164 -0.93 -8.30 -14.26
N GLU A 165 -1.14 -9.32 -15.10
CA GLU A 165 -0.41 -10.59 -15.03
C GLU A 165 1.11 -10.37 -15.15
N GLY A 166 1.85 -10.90 -14.16
CA GLY A 166 3.31 -10.81 -14.12
C GLY A 166 3.88 -9.47 -13.61
N LEU A 167 3.05 -8.46 -13.36
CA LEU A 167 3.51 -7.12 -12.93
C LEU A 167 3.49 -6.91 -11.42
N SER A 168 2.82 -7.79 -10.67
CA SER A 168 2.72 -7.70 -9.21
C SER A 168 4.07 -7.73 -8.50
N LYS A 169 5.11 -8.28 -9.14
CA LYS A 169 6.50 -8.29 -8.66
C LYS A 169 7.12 -6.89 -8.55
N HIS A 170 6.60 -5.90 -9.29
CA HIS A 170 7.13 -4.53 -9.30
C HIS A 170 6.49 -3.64 -8.22
N VAL A 171 5.46 -4.12 -7.52
CA VAL A 171 4.79 -3.35 -6.45
C VAL A 171 5.80 -2.97 -5.36
N ASP A 172 6.60 -3.93 -4.90
CA ASP A 172 7.57 -3.68 -3.83
C ASP A 172 8.64 -2.65 -4.25
N SER A 173 9.19 -2.79 -5.45
CA SER A 173 10.16 -1.82 -5.98
C SER A 173 9.58 -0.42 -6.13
N PHE A 174 8.32 -0.32 -6.58
CA PHE A 174 7.62 0.96 -6.69
C PHE A 174 7.37 1.59 -5.31
N MET A 175 6.91 0.81 -4.34
CA MET A 175 6.67 1.31 -2.97
C MET A 175 7.98 1.70 -2.25
N GLN A 176 9.08 0.96 -2.47
CA GLN A 176 10.41 1.34 -1.98
C GLN A 176 10.88 2.68 -2.57
N MET A 177 10.69 2.89 -3.87
CA MET A 177 10.99 4.18 -4.49
C MET A 177 10.15 5.30 -3.83
N MET A 178 8.85 5.08 -3.62
CA MET A 178 7.98 6.06 -2.99
C MET A 178 8.38 6.37 -1.54
N SER A 179 8.75 5.36 -0.75
CA SER A 179 9.17 5.55 0.65
C SER A 179 10.47 6.35 0.77
N LEU A 180 11.43 6.13 -0.12
CA LEU A 180 12.67 6.91 -0.21
C LEU A 180 12.38 8.40 -0.51
N MET A 181 11.37 8.68 -1.34
CA MET A 181 10.99 10.05 -1.73
C MET A 181 10.21 10.81 -0.65
N GLN A 182 9.48 10.11 0.21
CA GLN A 182 8.66 10.72 1.28
C GLN A 182 9.46 11.14 2.52
N SER A 183 10.72 10.72 2.63
CA SER A 183 11.55 10.84 3.85
C SER A 183 12.02 12.25 4.23
N LYS A 184 11.40 13.34 3.74
CA LYS A 184 11.75 14.70 4.20
C LYS A 184 10.64 15.59 4.77
N ASP A 185 9.35 15.26 4.69
CA ASP A 185 8.31 16.04 5.38
C ASP A 185 6.97 15.30 5.44
N VAL A 186 6.76 14.37 6.39
CA VAL A 186 5.40 14.04 6.85
C VAL A 186 5.45 13.63 8.34
N THR A 187 5.20 14.57 9.23
CA THR A 187 4.69 14.26 10.58
C THR A 187 3.24 13.77 10.47
N PRO A 188 2.82 12.72 11.20
CA PRO A 188 1.45 12.23 11.16
C PRO A 188 0.54 13.18 11.94
N PHE A 189 -0.27 13.98 11.25
CA PHE A 189 -1.28 14.84 11.90
C PHE A 189 -2.67 14.21 11.83
N VAL A 190 -3.17 13.88 13.00
CA VAL A 190 -4.56 13.54 13.32
C VAL A 190 -5.33 14.86 13.54
N LEU A 191 -6.43 15.03 12.79
CA LEU A 191 -7.58 15.96 12.98
C LEU A 191 -7.33 17.49 12.97
N THR A 192 -7.78 18.21 11.93
CA THR A 192 -8.95 19.16 11.87
C THR A 192 -8.95 19.96 10.54
N PRO A 193 -10.08 20.59 10.12
CA PRO A 193 -10.43 20.89 8.73
C PRO A 193 -10.21 22.36 8.32
N LEU A 194 -10.21 22.59 6.99
CA LEU A 194 -10.41 23.87 6.28
C LEU A 194 -9.51 25.04 6.67
N ILE A 195 -8.32 25.18 6.06
CA ILE A 195 -7.75 26.49 5.72
C ILE A 195 -7.00 26.40 4.37
N SER A 196 -7.44 27.26 3.45
CA SER A 196 -6.88 27.58 2.14
C SER A 196 -5.62 28.44 2.25
N ASP A 197 -4.76 28.38 1.22
CA ASP A 197 -3.76 29.39 0.83
C ASP A 197 -2.81 29.89 1.93
N GLU A 198 -1.61 29.28 2.06
CA GLU A 198 -0.40 30.01 2.52
C GLU A 198 0.95 29.27 2.36
N LEU A 199 1.03 28.06 1.76
CA LEU A 199 2.31 27.35 1.57
C LEU A 199 3.08 27.78 0.30
N ARG A 200 3.41 29.08 0.20
CA ARG A 200 4.26 29.62 -0.89
C ARG A 200 5.61 30.19 -0.45
N GLU A 201 6.09 29.90 0.77
CA GLU A 201 7.34 30.51 1.29
C GLU A 201 8.37 29.53 1.91
N ALA A 202 8.32 28.23 1.63
CA ALA A 202 9.29 27.26 2.21
C ALA A 202 10.56 26.98 1.36
N ASN A 203 10.84 27.79 0.32
CA ASN A 203 11.97 27.54 -0.60
C ASN A 203 13.27 28.32 -0.29
N PHE A 204 13.47 28.81 0.94
CA PHE A 204 14.59 29.73 1.24
C PHE A 204 15.79 29.16 2.02
N TRP A 205 15.81 27.87 2.40
CA TRP A 205 16.87 27.31 3.27
C TRP A 205 17.71 26.16 2.70
N ARG A 206 17.76 25.98 1.37
CA ARG A 206 18.49 24.85 0.74
C ARG A 206 19.88 25.16 0.17
N ASN A 207 20.44 26.35 0.45
CA ASN A 207 21.80 26.68 0.00
C ASN A 207 22.64 27.16 1.17
N MET A 208 23.29 26.23 1.85
CA MET A 208 24.61 26.36 2.47
C MET A 208 24.88 25.07 3.24
N ASP A 209 25.80 24.25 2.74
CA ASP A 209 26.76 23.43 3.50
C ASP A 209 27.38 22.38 2.57
N LEU A 210 28.33 22.85 1.76
CA LEU A 210 29.23 22.03 0.95
C LEU A 210 30.66 22.52 1.22
N PHE A 211 31.33 22.02 2.26
CA PHE A 211 32.80 21.95 2.33
C PHE A 211 33.21 20.93 3.39
N HIS A 212 33.72 19.77 2.96
CA HIS A 212 34.55 18.89 3.79
C HIS A 212 35.97 18.88 3.24
N GLY A 213 36.90 19.45 4.01
CA GLY A 213 38.34 19.26 3.85
C GLY A 213 38.78 18.02 4.62
N SER A 214 39.51 17.14 3.94
CA SER A 214 40.22 15.97 4.46
C SER A 214 41.51 16.37 5.16
N THR A 215 41.89 15.71 6.27
CA THR A 215 43.22 15.06 6.46
C THR A 215 43.37 14.43 7.86
N GLU A 216 44.05 13.28 7.89
CA GLU A 216 44.82 12.67 9.01
C GLU A 216 44.15 11.86 10.13
N ASN A 217 42.82 11.68 10.15
CA ASN A 217 42.16 10.82 11.18
C ASN A 217 41.76 9.41 10.70
N GLU A 218 42.01 9.03 9.45
CA GLU A 218 41.48 7.76 8.90
C GLU A 218 42.09 6.51 9.53
N PHE A 219 43.37 6.48 9.90
CA PHE A 219 43.99 5.24 10.39
C PHE A 219 43.59 4.88 11.83
N ASP A 220 43.50 5.87 12.71
CA ASP A 220 42.98 5.70 14.07
C ASP A 220 41.46 5.53 14.08
N ALA A 221 40.74 6.11 13.10
CA ALA A 221 39.32 5.84 12.88
C ALA A 221 39.08 4.41 12.37
N ILE A 222 39.94 3.89 11.49
CA ILE A 222 39.87 2.50 10.98
C ILE A 222 40.21 1.50 12.10
N LEU A 223 41.18 1.78 12.97
CA LEU A 223 41.46 0.92 14.12
C LEU A 223 40.33 0.96 15.16
N ALA A 224 39.76 2.14 15.42
CA ALA A 224 38.58 2.29 16.27
C ALA A 224 37.30 1.71 15.62
N GLU A 225 37.22 1.67 14.28
CA GLU A 225 36.19 0.98 13.51
C GLU A 225 36.39 -0.54 13.58
N MET A 226 37.60 -1.05 13.45
CA MET A 226 37.90 -2.49 13.60
C MET A 226 37.65 -3.00 15.03
N GLU A 227 37.98 -2.22 16.07
CA GLU A 227 37.60 -2.51 17.46
C GLU A 227 36.10 -2.31 17.74
N LYS A 228 35.41 -1.46 16.97
CA LYS A 228 33.94 -1.36 16.96
C LYS A 228 33.26 -2.49 16.18
N GLU A 229 33.94 -3.07 15.19
CA GLU A 229 33.38 -4.02 14.23
C GLU A 229 33.36 -5.45 14.77
N MET A 230 34.17 -5.79 15.77
CA MET A 230 33.94 -7.01 16.55
C MET A 230 32.88 -6.75 17.61
N SER A 231 31.62 -6.89 17.24
CA SER A 231 30.54 -6.80 18.23
C SER A 231 30.63 -7.99 19.19
N LEU A 232 30.20 -7.80 20.45
CA LEU A 232 30.12 -8.91 21.41
C LEU A 232 29.26 -10.06 20.87
N GLY A 233 28.30 -9.76 19.99
CA GLY A 233 27.54 -10.77 19.27
C GLY A 233 28.41 -11.64 18.37
N ASP A 234 29.37 -11.06 17.64
CA ASP A 234 30.29 -11.80 16.76
C ASP A 234 31.23 -12.70 17.57
N ILE A 235 31.69 -12.23 18.73
CA ILE A 235 32.50 -13.06 19.64
C ILE A 235 31.68 -14.26 20.15
N VAL A 236 30.42 -14.02 20.56
CA VAL A 236 29.51 -15.09 20.98
C VAL A 236 29.21 -16.07 19.85
N LYS A 237 29.14 -15.59 18.60
CA LYS A 237 28.97 -16.42 17.41
C LYS A 237 30.17 -17.33 17.18
N GLU A 238 31.39 -16.80 17.21
CA GLU A 238 32.62 -17.56 16.99
C GLU A 238 32.88 -18.57 18.13
N LEU A 239 32.43 -18.26 19.35
CA LEU A 239 32.45 -19.20 20.48
C LEU A 239 31.35 -20.29 20.38
N GLY A 240 30.30 -20.07 19.60
CA GLY A 240 29.22 -21.04 19.42
C GLY A 240 28.58 -21.50 20.73
N TYR A 241 28.13 -22.76 20.78
CA TYR A 241 27.34 -23.31 21.90
C TYR A 241 28.11 -23.38 23.22
N GLY A 242 29.44 -23.40 23.18
CA GLY A 242 30.28 -23.44 24.38
C GLY A 242 30.16 -22.19 25.26
N CYS A 243 29.63 -21.08 24.71
CA CYS A 243 29.36 -19.85 25.46
C CYS A 243 28.37 -20.04 26.62
N THR A 244 27.45 -20.99 26.51
CA THR A 244 26.41 -21.26 27.52
C THR A 244 26.56 -22.64 28.17
N PHE A 245 27.76 -23.24 28.16
CA PHE A 245 27.99 -24.58 28.75
C PHE A 245 27.78 -24.62 30.26
N ASP A 246 28.37 -23.65 30.97
CA ASP A 246 28.21 -23.47 32.42
C ASP A 246 28.11 -21.96 32.75
N ALA A 247 27.45 -21.64 33.86
CA ALA A 247 27.30 -20.25 34.29
C ALA A 247 28.64 -19.58 34.65
N LEU A 248 29.63 -20.34 35.14
CA LEU A 248 30.95 -19.80 35.44
C LEU A 248 31.70 -19.45 34.14
N HIS A 249 31.71 -20.37 33.17
CA HIS A 249 32.32 -20.14 31.86
C HIS A 249 31.65 -18.99 31.10
N CYS A 250 30.32 -18.94 31.09
CA CYS A 250 29.58 -17.83 30.48
C CYS A 250 29.95 -16.49 31.13
N LYS A 251 30.12 -16.48 32.46
CA LYS A 251 30.53 -15.28 33.19
C LYS A 251 31.96 -14.86 32.87
N GLU A 252 32.88 -15.80 32.76
CA GLU A 252 34.27 -15.54 32.36
C GLU A 252 34.33 -14.92 30.97
N ILE A 253 33.56 -15.46 30.01
CA ILE A 253 33.47 -14.95 28.63
C ILE A 253 32.89 -13.53 28.58
N LEU A 254 31.86 -13.23 29.36
CA LEU A 254 31.17 -11.94 29.32
C LEU A 254 31.84 -10.85 30.18
N SER A 255 32.63 -11.24 31.20
CA SER A 255 33.27 -10.32 32.14
C SER A 255 34.23 -9.27 31.53
N PRO A 256 34.99 -9.54 30.45
CA PRO A 256 35.88 -8.55 29.83
C PRO A 256 35.13 -7.43 29.13
N PHE A 257 33.83 -7.61 28.86
CA PHE A 257 33.01 -6.70 28.06
C PHE A 257 32.06 -5.84 28.91
N LEU A 258 32.36 -5.67 30.20
CA LEU A 258 31.61 -4.79 31.09
C LEU A 258 31.90 -3.30 30.78
N PRO A 259 30.88 -2.41 30.86
CA PRO A 259 29.50 -2.69 31.28
C PRO A 259 28.66 -3.30 30.15
N LEU A 260 27.87 -4.32 30.48
CA LEU A 260 26.83 -4.82 29.59
C LEU A 260 25.71 -3.79 29.54
N THR A 261 25.47 -3.20 28.37
CA THR A 261 24.34 -2.30 28.12
C THR A 261 23.19 -3.05 27.46
N GLU A 262 22.00 -2.46 27.46
CA GLU A 262 20.80 -3.00 26.81
C GLU A 262 21.05 -3.29 25.32
N VAL A 263 21.79 -2.41 24.64
CA VAL A 263 22.19 -2.57 23.23
C VAL A 263 23.10 -3.77 23.04
N THR A 264 24.08 -3.95 23.92
CA THR A 264 25.02 -5.07 23.85
C THR A 264 24.29 -6.40 24.05
N ILE A 265 23.36 -6.46 25.00
CA ILE A 265 22.56 -7.65 25.28
C ILE A 265 21.62 -7.96 24.12
N ALA A 266 20.99 -6.94 23.51
CA ALA A 266 20.15 -7.10 22.34
C ALA A 266 20.94 -7.74 21.18
N LYS A 267 22.18 -7.27 20.93
CA LYS A 267 23.07 -7.86 19.93
C LYS A 267 23.43 -9.31 20.25
N ILE A 268 23.74 -9.66 21.50
CA ILE A 268 24.00 -11.06 21.89
C ILE A 268 22.80 -11.94 21.57
N LEU A 269 21.60 -11.56 22.03
CA LEU A 269 20.37 -12.32 21.80
C LEU A 269 20.04 -12.43 20.31
N GLY A 270 20.20 -11.34 19.57
CA GLY A 270 20.00 -11.30 18.13
C GLY A 270 20.95 -12.23 17.37
N THR A 271 22.24 -12.23 17.73
CA THR A 271 23.24 -13.09 17.09
C THR A 271 23.02 -14.56 17.42
N ILE A 272 22.67 -14.90 18.66
CA ILE A 272 22.34 -16.28 19.03
C ILE A 272 21.08 -16.74 18.28
N ALA A 273 20.01 -15.94 18.28
CA ALA A 273 18.78 -16.27 17.58
C ALA A 273 19.02 -16.49 16.07
N ARG A 274 19.86 -15.66 15.44
CA ARG A 274 20.19 -15.80 14.02
C ARG A 274 20.97 -17.08 13.71
N ASN A 275 21.83 -17.53 14.62
CA ASN A 275 22.73 -18.66 14.39
C ASN A 275 22.31 -19.94 15.13
N LEU A 276 21.11 -20.00 15.72
CA LEU A 276 20.63 -21.12 16.55
C LEU A 276 20.80 -22.49 15.87
N SER A 277 20.60 -22.53 14.55
CA SER A 277 20.78 -23.72 13.72
C SER A 277 21.78 -23.43 12.60
N GLY A 278 22.90 -24.16 12.56
CA GLY A 278 23.84 -24.11 11.43
C GLY A 278 25.28 -23.74 11.76
N LEU A 279 25.67 -23.60 13.02
CA LEU A 279 27.09 -23.60 13.38
C LEU A 279 27.62 -25.04 13.22
N GLU A 280 28.59 -25.23 12.32
CA GLU A 280 29.38 -26.45 12.28
C GLU A 280 30.20 -26.53 13.58
N ASP A 281 29.94 -27.53 14.41
CA ASP A 281 30.70 -27.81 15.63
C ASP A 281 32.15 -28.14 15.27
N ASN A 282 33.00 -27.12 15.22
CA ASN A 282 34.45 -27.31 15.18
C ASN A 282 34.99 -27.06 16.60
N PRO A 283 35.11 -28.11 17.45
CA PRO A 283 35.58 -27.96 18.83
C PRO A 283 36.99 -27.34 18.92
N SER A 284 37.77 -27.36 17.84
CA SER A 284 39.05 -26.68 17.71
C SER A 284 38.94 -25.15 17.67
N THR A 285 37.90 -24.59 17.05
CA THR A 285 37.68 -23.13 16.97
C THR A 285 37.33 -22.56 18.34
N PHE A 286 36.43 -23.23 19.08
CA PHE A 286 36.07 -22.85 20.44
C PHE A 286 37.27 -22.85 21.38
N SER A 287 38.06 -23.93 21.37
CA SER A 287 39.26 -24.05 22.22
C SER A 287 40.30 -22.97 21.91
N THR A 288 40.48 -22.61 20.63
CA THR A 288 41.46 -21.60 20.22
C THR A 288 41.02 -20.19 20.62
N PHE A 289 39.74 -19.86 20.42
CA PHE A 289 39.19 -18.55 20.77
C PHE A 289 39.05 -18.32 22.27
N GLY A 290 38.59 -19.31 23.03
CA GLY A 290 38.46 -19.13 24.49
C GLY A 290 39.81 -19.00 25.20
N LEU A 291 40.86 -19.67 24.71
CA LEU A 291 42.23 -19.45 25.20
C LEU A 291 42.72 -18.03 24.88
N ALA A 292 42.37 -17.47 23.70
CA ALA A 292 42.71 -16.09 23.34
C ALA A 292 42.00 -15.06 24.22
N LEU A 293 40.81 -15.39 24.74
CA LEU A 293 40.04 -14.58 25.70
C LEU A 293 40.44 -14.83 27.17
N GLY A 294 41.39 -15.74 27.43
CA GLY A 294 41.87 -16.05 28.78
C GLY A 294 40.94 -16.95 29.60
N CYS A 295 40.04 -17.71 28.96
CA CYS A 295 39.14 -18.66 29.63
C CYS A 295 39.83 -20.02 29.85
N ASP A 296 39.68 -20.61 31.04
CA ASP A 296 40.17 -21.95 31.35
C ASP A 296 39.22 -23.01 30.77
N ILE A 297 39.43 -23.37 29.50
CA ILE A 297 38.63 -24.41 28.83
C ILE A 297 39.12 -25.79 29.26
N THR A 298 38.37 -26.44 30.16
CA THR A 298 38.52 -27.88 30.41
C THR A 298 37.99 -28.67 29.21
N THR A 299 38.81 -29.57 28.66
CA THR A 299 38.61 -30.31 27.40
C THR A 299 37.43 -31.30 27.36
N ASP A 300 36.50 -31.26 28.30
CA ASP A 300 35.40 -32.23 28.46
C ASP A 300 34.07 -31.70 27.90
N LEU A 301 34.13 -30.99 26.77
CA LEU A 301 32.94 -30.53 26.04
C LEU A 301 32.26 -31.74 25.39
N GLN A 302 31.28 -32.32 26.07
CA GLN A 302 30.27 -33.12 25.40
C GLN A 302 29.67 -32.29 24.27
N GLN A 303 29.41 -32.89 23.10
CA GLN A 303 28.86 -32.22 21.91
C GLN A 303 27.59 -31.43 22.28
N LEU A 304 27.75 -30.13 22.52
CA LEU A 304 26.64 -29.22 22.79
C LEU A 304 25.95 -28.95 21.47
N SER A 305 24.68 -29.31 21.35
CA SER A 305 23.92 -29.10 20.12
C SER A 305 23.07 -27.82 20.13
N SER A 306 23.12 -27.01 21.19
CA SER A 306 22.27 -25.82 21.35
C SER A 306 22.76 -24.86 22.46
N TRP A 307 22.44 -23.57 22.33
CA TRP A 307 22.60 -22.60 23.41
C TRP A 307 21.54 -22.75 24.50
N ASP A 308 21.92 -22.46 25.76
CA ASP A 308 21.02 -22.50 26.92
C ASP A 308 20.64 -21.07 27.35
N ALA A 309 19.36 -20.74 27.20
CA ALA A 309 18.80 -19.43 27.57
C ALA A 309 18.87 -19.17 29.09
N ASP A 310 18.66 -20.21 29.92
CA ASP A 310 18.65 -20.07 31.39
C ASP A 310 20.01 -19.67 31.91
N ILE A 311 21.06 -20.33 31.40
CA ILE A 311 22.45 -20.04 31.79
C ILE A 311 22.82 -18.63 31.35
N LEU A 312 22.51 -18.25 30.10
CA LEU A 312 22.80 -16.92 29.57
C LEU A 312 22.14 -15.81 30.39
N VAL A 313 20.82 -15.92 30.62
CA VAL A 313 20.05 -14.89 31.32
C VAL A 313 20.46 -14.78 32.79
N LYS A 314 20.68 -15.91 33.48
CA LYS A 314 21.18 -15.90 34.87
C LYS A 314 22.54 -15.20 34.97
N THR A 315 23.42 -15.45 34.02
CA THR A 315 24.75 -14.83 33.96
C THR A 315 24.65 -13.32 33.72
N ILE A 316 23.83 -12.90 32.76
CA ILE A 316 23.59 -11.47 32.47
C ILE A 316 23.02 -10.75 33.70
N LYS A 317 22.06 -11.35 34.41
CA LYS A 317 21.50 -10.78 35.65
C LYS A 317 22.53 -10.62 36.76
N GLN A 318 23.49 -11.54 36.87
CA GLN A 318 24.58 -11.43 37.84
C GLN A 318 25.57 -10.32 37.49
N LEU A 319 25.85 -10.14 36.19
CA LEU A 319 26.79 -9.13 35.69
C LEU A 319 26.19 -7.72 35.62
N ALA A 320 24.89 -7.62 35.35
CA ALA A 320 24.18 -6.35 35.19
C ALA A 320 22.76 -6.43 35.80
N PRO A 321 22.62 -6.32 37.14
CA PRO A 321 21.35 -6.50 37.84
C PRO A 321 20.31 -5.38 37.59
N GLY A 322 20.73 -4.24 37.04
CA GLY A 322 19.86 -3.08 36.77
C GLY A 322 19.33 -2.98 35.33
N ILE A 323 19.55 -4.00 34.50
CA ILE A 323 19.18 -3.97 33.07
C ILE A 323 17.68 -3.87 32.88
N ASN A 324 17.28 -2.95 32.00
CA ASN A 324 15.90 -2.86 31.54
C ASN A 324 15.67 -3.78 30.34
N TRP A 325 15.07 -4.95 30.59
CA TRP A 325 14.77 -5.94 29.54
C TRP A 325 13.76 -5.46 28.51
N ILE A 326 12.92 -4.46 28.83
CA ILE A 326 12.04 -3.84 27.82
C ILE A 326 12.89 -3.08 26.81
N GLN A 327 13.85 -2.28 27.29
CA GLN A 327 14.80 -1.57 26.42
C GLN A 327 15.70 -2.53 25.64
N VAL A 328 16.06 -3.71 26.18
CA VAL A 328 16.75 -4.75 25.41
C VAL A 328 15.93 -5.16 24.18
N ILE A 329 14.62 -5.39 24.34
CA ILE A 329 13.75 -5.73 23.21
C ILE A 329 13.57 -4.56 22.24
N GLU A 330 13.46 -3.33 22.74
CA GLU A 330 13.42 -2.11 21.91
C GLU A 330 14.71 -1.94 21.08
N ASN A 331 15.85 -2.41 21.59
CA ASN A 331 17.13 -2.36 20.88
C ASN A 331 17.39 -3.58 19.96
N LEU A 332 16.42 -4.49 19.76
CA LEU A 332 16.51 -5.52 18.73
C LEU A 332 16.40 -4.94 17.30
N ASP A 333 15.94 -3.69 17.17
CA ASP A 333 16.00 -2.92 15.92
C ASP A 333 17.45 -2.49 15.63
N HIS A 334 18.26 -3.44 15.19
CA HIS A 334 19.62 -3.22 14.74
C HIS A 334 19.94 -4.01 13.48
N GLU A 335 20.95 -3.55 12.74
CA GLU A 335 21.45 -4.26 11.57
C GLU A 335 21.93 -5.67 11.95
N GLY A 336 21.57 -6.65 11.12
CA GLY A 336 21.96 -8.04 11.31
C GLY A 336 21.04 -8.88 12.20
N PHE A 337 20.06 -8.30 12.89
CA PHE A 337 19.01 -9.07 13.58
C PHE A 337 18.12 -9.81 12.57
N PHE A 338 17.94 -11.11 12.75
CA PHE A 338 17.07 -11.93 11.90
C PHE A 338 16.69 -13.25 12.60
N ILE A 339 15.43 -13.66 12.48
CA ILE A 339 14.93 -14.93 13.04
C ILE A 339 14.67 -15.95 11.93
N PRO A 340 15.54 -16.97 11.76
CA PRO A 340 15.44 -17.89 10.63
C PRO A 340 14.28 -18.89 10.74
N ASN A 341 13.98 -19.38 11.96
CA ASN A 341 13.03 -20.46 12.19
C ASN A 341 12.30 -20.33 13.53
N GLU A 342 11.34 -21.24 13.77
CA GLU A 342 10.52 -21.26 14.98
C GLU A 342 11.33 -21.59 16.25
N GLU A 343 12.41 -22.36 16.13
CA GLU A 343 13.31 -22.70 17.25
C GLU A 343 14.04 -21.45 17.75
N ALA A 344 14.61 -20.65 16.83
CA ALA A 344 15.23 -19.36 17.13
C ALA A 344 14.25 -18.38 17.80
N PHE A 345 13.01 -18.34 17.32
CA PHE A 345 11.96 -17.54 17.93
C PHE A 345 11.66 -18.01 19.36
N SER A 346 11.52 -19.33 19.55
CA SER A 346 11.23 -19.94 20.86
C SER A 346 12.37 -19.70 21.86
N PHE A 347 13.63 -19.75 21.42
CA PHE A 347 14.79 -19.40 22.23
C PHE A 347 14.71 -17.95 22.74
N LEU A 348 14.46 -16.99 21.84
CA LEU A 348 14.34 -15.57 22.20
C LEU A 348 13.21 -15.33 23.20
N MET A 349 12.05 -15.97 23.00
CA MET A 349 10.92 -15.87 23.92
C MET A 349 11.22 -16.52 25.28
N SER A 350 11.94 -17.65 25.30
CA SER A 350 12.39 -18.31 26.53
C SER A 350 13.34 -17.42 27.32
N ALA A 351 14.33 -16.83 26.65
CA ALA A 351 15.28 -15.90 27.26
C ALA A 351 14.55 -14.70 27.90
N TYR A 352 13.58 -14.11 27.19
CA TYR A 352 12.81 -12.99 27.75
C TYR A 352 12.00 -13.39 28.99
N ARG A 353 11.36 -14.57 29.00
CA ARG A 353 10.56 -15.05 30.15
C ARG A 353 11.38 -15.36 31.39
N GLN A 354 12.59 -15.87 31.20
CA GLN A 354 13.52 -16.09 32.31
C GLN A 354 14.08 -14.75 32.81
N ALA A 355 14.19 -13.76 31.92
CA ALA A 355 14.68 -12.44 32.22
C ALA A 355 13.65 -11.57 32.97
N CYS A 356 12.40 -11.58 32.52
CA CYS A 356 11.34 -10.71 33.02
C CYS A 356 10.05 -11.51 33.27
N GLN A 357 9.34 -11.18 34.36
CA GLN A 357 8.02 -11.75 34.66
C GLN A 357 6.87 -10.95 34.01
N ASP A 358 7.16 -9.72 33.56
CA ASP A 358 6.16 -8.87 32.90
C ASP A 358 5.82 -9.40 31.51
N PRO A 359 4.62 -9.08 30.98
CA PRO A 359 4.26 -9.42 29.62
C PRO A 359 5.26 -8.86 28.59
N PHE A 360 5.49 -9.62 27.51
CA PHE A 360 6.39 -9.21 26.43
C PHE A 360 6.01 -7.83 25.85
N PRO A 361 6.96 -6.90 25.62
CA PRO A 361 6.66 -5.54 25.21
C PRO A 361 6.26 -5.49 23.73
N LEU A 362 4.98 -5.70 23.44
CA LEU A 362 4.45 -5.71 22.07
C LEU A 362 4.67 -4.38 21.36
N HIS A 363 4.73 -3.26 22.08
CA HIS A 363 5.01 -1.94 21.51
C HIS A 363 6.41 -1.85 20.90
N ALA A 364 7.38 -2.62 21.41
CA ALA A 364 8.74 -2.63 20.87
C ALA A 364 8.78 -3.22 19.45
N ILE A 365 7.86 -4.14 19.13
CA ILE A 365 7.79 -4.79 17.81
C ILE A 365 6.68 -4.21 16.93
N CYS A 366 5.52 -3.89 17.51
CA CYS A 366 4.31 -3.47 16.79
C CYS A 366 3.99 -1.98 16.96
N GLY A 367 4.78 -1.22 17.73
CA GLY A 367 4.51 0.20 17.99
C GLY A 367 5.00 1.14 16.90
N SER A 368 6.06 0.76 16.17
CA SER A 368 6.62 1.55 15.07
C SER A 368 7.33 0.67 14.05
N LEU A 369 7.57 1.19 12.86
CA LEU A 369 8.48 0.58 11.90
C LEU A 369 9.91 0.57 12.43
N TRP A 370 10.57 -0.57 12.29
CA TRP A 370 11.98 -0.72 12.59
C TRP A 370 12.83 -0.17 11.44
N LYS A 371 14.05 0.26 11.76
CA LYS A 371 15.09 0.53 10.76
C LYS A 371 15.47 -0.76 10.04
N ASN A 372 15.58 -1.86 10.76
CA ASN A 372 15.74 -3.20 10.21
C ASN A 372 14.38 -3.86 9.96
N THR A 373 13.72 -3.48 8.87
CA THR A 373 12.41 -4.00 8.46
C THR A 373 12.43 -5.51 8.17
N GLU A 374 13.53 -6.05 7.66
CA GLU A 374 13.70 -7.50 7.45
C GLU A 374 13.70 -8.27 8.76
N GLY A 375 14.42 -7.77 9.76
CA GLY A 375 14.42 -8.29 11.13
C GLY A 375 13.03 -8.29 11.74
N GLN A 376 12.31 -7.17 11.63
CA GLN A 376 10.94 -7.04 12.11
C GLN A 376 10.00 -8.04 11.43
N LEU A 377 10.05 -8.17 10.10
CA LEU A 377 9.26 -9.14 9.34
C LEU A 377 9.57 -10.58 9.73
N SER A 378 10.86 -10.90 9.94
CA SER A 378 11.27 -12.24 10.38
C SER A 378 10.67 -12.59 11.74
N PHE A 379 10.65 -11.62 12.67
CA PHE A 379 10.01 -11.78 13.97
C PHE A 379 8.50 -11.98 13.83
N LEU A 380 7.82 -11.07 13.12
CA LEU A 380 6.36 -11.07 12.97
C LEU A 380 5.86 -12.36 12.31
N LYS A 381 6.60 -12.90 11.34
CA LYS A 381 6.27 -14.16 10.66
C LYS A 381 6.11 -15.34 11.63
N HIS A 382 6.97 -15.43 12.65
CA HIS A 382 6.90 -16.50 13.66
C HIS A 382 5.94 -16.13 14.80
N ALA A 383 5.94 -14.85 15.21
CA ALA A 383 5.10 -14.35 16.30
C ALA A 383 3.60 -14.60 16.10
N VAL A 384 3.08 -14.36 14.89
CA VAL A 384 1.66 -14.55 14.59
C VAL A 384 1.19 -16.01 14.62
N LEU A 385 2.11 -16.96 14.43
CA LEU A 385 1.85 -18.40 14.46
C LEU A 385 2.21 -19.04 15.81
N ALA A 386 2.90 -18.30 16.68
CA ALA A 386 3.35 -18.81 17.96
C ALA A 386 2.17 -19.21 18.85
N PRO A 387 2.27 -20.33 19.58
CA PRO A 387 1.26 -20.71 20.55
C PRO A 387 1.16 -19.64 21.67
N PRO A 388 -0.01 -19.47 22.31
CA PRO A 388 -0.21 -18.46 23.35
C PRO A 388 0.73 -18.66 24.54
N GLU A 389 1.16 -19.90 24.78
CA GLU A 389 2.17 -20.25 25.77
C GLU A 389 3.57 -19.85 25.35
N VAL A 390 3.83 -19.27 24.16
CA VAL A 390 5.13 -18.70 23.76
C VAL A 390 5.01 -17.18 23.65
N LEU A 391 4.03 -16.70 22.88
CA LEU A 391 3.72 -15.28 22.77
C LEU A 391 2.21 -15.10 22.63
N THR A 392 1.67 -14.13 23.35
CA THR A 392 0.27 -13.70 23.23
C THR A 392 0.21 -12.20 22.91
N PHE A 393 -0.77 -11.82 22.11
CA PHE A 393 -1.11 -10.45 21.78
C PHE A 393 -2.29 -9.93 22.62
N ALA A 394 -2.75 -10.72 23.61
CA ALA A 394 -3.91 -10.40 24.44
C ALA A 394 -3.75 -9.10 25.24
N HIS A 395 -2.53 -8.64 25.48
CA HIS A 395 -2.21 -7.39 26.19
C HIS A 395 -1.78 -6.25 25.26
N SER A 396 -2.08 -6.32 23.96
CA SER A 396 -1.80 -5.20 23.05
C SER A 396 -2.59 -3.95 23.42
N GLY A 397 -2.00 -2.76 23.19
CA GLY A 397 -2.61 -1.49 23.55
C GLY A 397 -3.90 -1.22 22.76
N ARG A 398 -3.91 -1.56 21.46
CA ARG A 398 -5.09 -1.48 20.60
C ARG A 398 -5.58 -2.86 20.20
N GLN A 399 -6.80 -3.20 20.61
CA GLN A 399 -7.49 -4.43 20.22
C GLN A 399 -8.81 -4.17 19.51
N LEU A 400 -9.16 -5.06 18.59
CA LEU A 400 -10.43 -5.01 17.87
C LEU A 400 -11.59 -5.43 18.79
N ASN A 401 -12.47 -4.46 19.08
CA ASN A 401 -13.70 -4.68 19.85
C ASN A 401 -14.88 -4.92 18.91
N TYR A 402 -15.09 -6.17 18.47
CA TYR A 402 -16.24 -6.51 17.62
C TYR A 402 -17.08 -7.71 18.12
N MET A 403 -16.63 -8.42 19.16
CA MET A 403 -17.28 -9.66 19.61
C MET A 403 -18.73 -9.46 20.12
N ASP A 404 -19.13 -8.24 20.48
CA ASP A 404 -20.43 -7.95 21.09
C ASP A 404 -21.42 -7.17 20.20
N ALA A 405 -20.99 -6.64 19.03
CA ALA A 405 -21.74 -5.57 18.37
C ALA A 405 -22.84 -6.03 17.39
N VAL A 406 -22.78 -7.25 16.82
CA VAL A 406 -23.71 -7.63 15.74
C VAL A 406 -24.08 -9.13 15.77
N HIS A 407 -25.31 -9.43 16.18
CA HIS A 407 -26.11 -10.63 15.84
C HIS A 407 -25.54 -12.03 16.15
N GLY A 408 -24.82 -12.20 17.27
CA GLY A 408 -24.61 -13.53 17.87
C GLY A 408 -23.75 -14.52 17.08
N HIS A 409 -23.17 -14.12 15.95
CA HIS A 409 -22.11 -14.86 15.28
C HIS A 409 -20.79 -14.59 16.00
N LYS A 410 -20.30 -15.58 16.74
CA LYS A 410 -18.93 -15.53 17.26
C LYS A 410 -17.98 -15.58 16.07
N LEU A 411 -17.27 -14.49 15.82
CA LEU A 411 -16.17 -14.50 14.87
C LEU A 411 -15.18 -15.60 15.28
N GLN A 412 -14.63 -16.30 14.29
CA GLN A 412 -13.46 -17.11 14.56
C GLN A 412 -12.31 -16.17 14.87
N VAL A 413 -11.81 -16.21 16.10
CA VAL A 413 -10.69 -15.39 16.59
C VAL A 413 -9.39 -15.70 15.83
N GLY A 414 -9.40 -16.73 14.99
CA GLY A 414 -8.25 -17.23 14.26
C GLY A 414 -7.36 -18.04 15.18
N HIS A 415 -6.14 -17.55 15.39
CA HIS A 415 -5.16 -18.20 16.27
C HIS A 415 -5.41 -17.85 17.74
N ALA A 416 -5.15 -18.79 18.66
CA ALA A 416 -5.43 -18.62 20.09
C ALA A 416 -4.58 -17.52 20.78
N ASN A 417 -3.51 -17.05 20.12
CA ASN A 417 -2.62 -16.01 20.63
C ASN A 417 -3.15 -14.58 20.42
N HIS A 418 -4.37 -14.38 19.91
CA HIS A 418 -4.99 -13.06 19.70
C HIS A 418 -4.27 -12.14 18.70
N ALA A 419 -3.35 -12.66 17.88
CA ALA A 419 -2.58 -11.85 16.93
C ALA A 419 -3.48 -11.01 16.01
N TRP A 420 -4.52 -11.61 15.44
CA TRP A 420 -5.42 -10.94 14.49
C TRP A 420 -6.44 -9.99 15.13
N LEU A 421 -6.45 -9.88 16.46
CA LEU A 421 -7.16 -8.85 17.19
C LEU A 421 -6.28 -7.62 17.48
N CYS A 422 -4.96 -7.76 17.40
CA CYS A 422 -4.01 -6.68 17.65
C CYS A 422 -4.00 -5.70 16.48
N LEU A 423 -4.53 -4.49 16.69
CA LEU A 423 -4.55 -3.47 15.65
C LEU A 423 -3.15 -2.92 15.37
N ASP A 424 -2.28 -2.85 16.38
CA ASP A 424 -0.89 -2.39 16.23
C ASP A 424 -0.09 -3.31 15.30
N LEU A 425 -0.33 -4.63 15.39
CA LEU A 425 0.24 -5.61 14.45
C LEU A 425 -0.23 -5.35 13.02
N LEU A 426 -1.55 -5.18 12.82
CA LEU A 426 -2.11 -4.96 11.49
C LEU A 426 -1.60 -3.65 10.87
N ASP A 427 -1.48 -2.60 11.70
CA ASP A 427 -0.94 -1.30 11.32
C ASP A 427 0.50 -1.44 10.80
N VAL A 428 1.38 -2.08 11.57
CA VAL A 428 2.78 -2.33 11.17
C VAL A 428 2.87 -3.18 9.92
N LEU A 429 2.04 -4.21 9.76
CA LEU A 429 2.02 -5.02 8.52
C LEU A 429 1.61 -4.19 7.30
N CYS A 430 0.63 -3.29 7.45
CA CYS A 430 0.22 -2.38 6.37
C CYS A 430 1.33 -1.39 6.02
N GLN A 431 1.96 -0.80 7.03
CA GLN A 431 3.09 0.12 6.84
C GLN A 431 4.29 -0.57 6.17
N LEU A 432 4.67 -1.78 6.60
CA LEU A 432 5.75 -2.58 5.99
C LEU A 432 5.46 -2.91 4.51
N ALA A 433 4.20 -3.17 4.16
CA ALA A 433 3.83 -3.37 2.77
C ALA A 433 3.96 -2.08 1.95
N GLU A 434 3.62 -0.93 2.54
CA GLU A 434 3.76 0.39 1.90
C GLU A 434 5.19 0.92 1.86
N THR A 435 6.12 0.35 2.63
CA THR A 435 7.56 0.55 2.45
C THR A 435 8.20 -0.44 1.48
N GLY A 436 7.37 -1.25 0.80
CA GLY A 436 7.76 -2.17 -0.26
C GLY A 436 8.28 -3.53 0.22
N HIS A 437 7.69 -4.05 1.30
CA HIS A 437 7.79 -5.45 1.69
C HIS A 437 6.45 -6.20 1.54
N ALA A 438 5.59 -5.78 0.60
CA ALA A 438 4.27 -6.39 0.44
C ALA A 438 4.38 -7.89 0.06
N SER A 439 5.39 -8.28 -0.74
CA SER A 439 5.63 -9.71 -1.04
C SER A 439 5.98 -10.55 0.19
N SER A 440 6.65 -9.98 1.20
CA SER A 440 6.99 -10.63 2.46
C SER A 440 5.82 -10.66 3.44
N VAL A 441 4.96 -9.65 3.44
CA VAL A 441 3.77 -9.56 4.29
C VAL A 441 2.64 -10.47 3.82
N ARG A 442 2.40 -10.59 2.51
CA ARG A 442 1.31 -11.43 1.96
C ARG A 442 1.30 -12.88 2.49
N PRO A 443 2.44 -13.60 2.57
CA PRO A 443 2.52 -14.90 3.23
C PRO A 443 2.00 -14.93 4.67
N ILE A 444 2.25 -13.88 5.46
CA ILE A 444 1.77 -13.75 6.84
C ILE A 444 0.24 -13.68 6.87
N LEU A 445 -0.36 -12.96 5.92
CA LEU A 445 -1.81 -12.80 5.81
C LEU A 445 -2.55 -14.02 5.22
N LYS A 446 -1.84 -15.04 4.70
CA LYS A 446 -2.48 -16.25 4.14
C LYS A 446 -3.34 -17.00 5.17
N TYR A 447 -2.84 -17.11 6.40
CA TYR A 447 -3.57 -17.79 7.47
C TYR A 447 -4.90 -17.09 7.80
N PRO A 448 -4.93 -15.79 8.16
CA PRO A 448 -6.18 -15.13 8.51
C PRO A 448 -7.14 -15.04 7.33
N LEU A 449 -6.66 -14.86 6.09
CA LEU A 449 -7.50 -14.90 4.89
C LEU A 449 -8.25 -16.24 4.73
N LYS A 450 -7.65 -17.35 5.16
CA LYS A 450 -8.25 -18.68 5.05
C LYS A 450 -9.14 -19.03 6.25
N HIS A 451 -8.72 -18.67 7.46
CA HIS A 451 -9.32 -19.17 8.70
C HIS A 451 -10.24 -18.16 9.39
N CYS A 452 -9.97 -16.86 9.26
CA CYS A 452 -10.76 -15.79 9.90
C CYS A 452 -10.84 -14.52 9.01
N PRO A 453 -11.32 -14.64 7.75
CA PRO A 453 -11.31 -13.53 6.79
C PRO A 453 -12.16 -12.33 7.23
N GLU A 454 -13.28 -12.58 7.92
CA GLU A 454 -14.15 -11.53 8.45
C GLU A 454 -13.45 -10.69 9.53
N LEU A 455 -12.72 -11.37 10.43
CA LEU A 455 -11.94 -10.73 11.48
C LEU A 455 -10.82 -9.87 10.88
N LEU A 456 -10.11 -10.41 9.89
CA LEU A 456 -9.06 -9.69 9.19
C LEU A 456 -9.61 -8.45 8.50
N LEU A 457 -10.75 -8.56 7.80
CA LEU A 457 -11.38 -7.42 7.13
C LEU A 457 -11.74 -6.32 8.13
N LEU A 458 -12.36 -6.68 9.26
CA LEU A 458 -12.69 -5.72 10.31
C LEU A 458 -11.44 -5.03 10.86
N GLY A 459 -10.38 -5.80 11.12
CA GLY A 459 -9.09 -5.26 11.52
C GLY A 459 -8.56 -4.25 10.52
N MET A 460 -8.52 -4.60 9.23
CA MET A 460 -8.07 -3.73 8.15
C MET A 460 -8.89 -2.43 8.04
N PHE A 461 -10.19 -2.47 8.30
CA PHE A 461 -11.04 -1.28 8.29
C PHE A 461 -10.77 -0.31 9.45
N ASN A 462 -10.13 -0.78 10.53
CA ASN A 462 -9.70 0.07 11.65
C ASN A 462 -8.32 0.71 11.42
N ILE A 463 -7.63 0.33 10.35
CA ILE A 463 -6.29 0.82 10.01
C ILE A 463 -6.36 1.75 8.81
N ASN A 464 -5.86 2.97 8.96
CA ASN A 464 -5.70 3.92 7.87
C ASN A 464 -4.21 4.15 7.62
N THR A 465 -3.74 3.74 6.45
CA THR A 465 -2.38 4.03 5.98
C THR A 465 -2.41 4.98 4.78
N SER A 466 -1.24 5.42 4.31
CA SER A 466 -1.12 6.40 3.23
C SER A 466 -1.81 5.93 1.95
N TYR A 467 -1.75 4.64 1.65
CA TYR A 467 -2.24 4.08 0.38
C TYR A 467 -3.31 3.01 0.55
N ASN A 468 -3.55 2.55 1.78
CA ASN A 468 -4.47 1.46 2.11
C ASN A 468 -4.19 0.20 1.27
N LEU A 469 -2.91 -0.11 1.04
CA LEU A 469 -2.48 -1.13 0.09
C LEU A 469 -3.07 -2.52 0.41
N LEU A 470 -2.76 -3.03 1.60
CA LEU A 470 -3.23 -4.35 2.03
C LEU A 470 -4.72 -4.35 2.33
N GLN A 471 -5.24 -3.23 2.84
CA GLN A 471 -6.66 -3.06 3.13
C GLN A 471 -7.49 -3.23 1.85
N ASN A 472 -7.04 -2.66 0.74
CA ASN A 472 -7.66 -2.85 -0.57
C ASN A 472 -7.54 -4.32 -1.06
N GLU A 473 -6.36 -4.94 -0.94
CA GLU A 473 -6.16 -6.35 -1.34
C GLU A 473 -7.07 -7.32 -0.56
N VAL A 474 -7.14 -7.14 0.77
CA VAL A 474 -7.99 -7.94 1.66
C VAL A 474 -9.47 -7.67 1.34
N SER A 475 -9.85 -6.41 1.14
CA SER A 475 -11.21 -6.05 0.77
C SER A 475 -11.64 -6.74 -0.53
N PHE A 476 -10.85 -6.59 -1.59
CA PHE A 476 -11.11 -7.22 -2.89
C PHE A 476 -11.36 -8.73 -2.77
N THR A 477 -10.60 -9.40 -1.92
CA THR A 477 -10.69 -10.86 -1.72
C THR A 477 -11.89 -11.28 -0.87
N VAL A 478 -12.17 -10.54 0.22
CA VAL A 478 -13.09 -10.97 1.27
C VAL A 478 -14.52 -10.45 1.04
N PHE A 479 -14.69 -9.26 0.47
CA PHE A 479 -16.01 -8.64 0.25
C PHE A 479 -17.00 -9.52 -0.52
N PRO A 480 -16.63 -10.11 -1.69
CA PRO A 480 -17.54 -10.93 -2.46
C PRO A 480 -18.08 -12.13 -1.68
N PHE A 481 -17.28 -12.68 -0.76
CA PHE A 481 -17.68 -13.79 0.10
C PHE A 481 -18.67 -13.32 1.18
N ILE A 482 -18.36 -12.24 1.90
CA ILE A 482 -19.23 -11.72 2.96
C ILE A 482 -20.59 -11.28 2.39
N LEU A 483 -20.60 -10.59 1.25
CA LEU A 483 -21.84 -10.17 0.59
C LEU A 483 -22.72 -11.35 0.17
N LYS A 484 -22.14 -12.55 0.02
CA LYS A 484 -22.91 -13.77 -0.25
C LYS A 484 -23.50 -14.41 1.02
N SER A 485 -23.04 -14.03 2.20
CA SER A 485 -23.50 -14.53 3.50
C SER A 485 -24.85 -13.91 3.92
N PRO A 486 -25.74 -14.67 4.59
CA PRO A 486 -26.98 -14.12 5.14
C PRO A 486 -26.75 -13.11 6.28
N ALA A 487 -25.55 -13.08 6.89
CA ALA A 487 -25.19 -12.12 7.94
C ALA A 487 -24.57 -10.82 7.41
N ALA A 488 -24.57 -10.59 6.09
CA ALA A 488 -23.89 -9.47 5.46
C ALA A 488 -24.37 -8.10 5.98
N GLY A 489 -25.68 -7.90 6.19
CA GLY A 489 -26.25 -6.60 6.55
C GLY A 489 -25.61 -5.98 7.80
N GLY A 490 -25.57 -6.73 8.90
CA GLY A 490 -25.00 -6.24 10.15
C GLY A 490 -23.49 -5.94 10.08
N MET A 491 -22.73 -6.76 9.34
CA MET A 491 -21.30 -6.51 9.14
C MET A 491 -21.07 -5.27 8.27
N MET A 492 -21.82 -5.12 7.18
CA MET A 492 -21.72 -3.99 6.27
C MET A 492 -22.09 -2.67 6.95
N LEU A 493 -23.08 -2.67 7.85
CA LEU A 493 -23.43 -1.50 8.65
C LEU A 493 -22.27 -1.05 9.52
N TYR A 494 -21.61 -2.01 10.17
CA TYR A 494 -20.47 -1.69 11.00
C TYR A 494 -19.29 -1.15 10.18
N LEU A 495 -18.98 -1.79 9.04
CA LEU A 495 -17.94 -1.32 8.11
C LEU A 495 -18.23 0.08 7.57
N TRP A 496 -19.50 0.42 7.30
CA TRP A 496 -19.92 1.76 6.88
C TRP A 496 -19.61 2.83 7.91
N HIS A 497 -19.86 2.54 9.19
CA HIS A 497 -19.55 3.47 10.28
C HIS A 497 -18.05 3.59 10.57
N LEU A 498 -17.26 2.55 10.28
CA LEU A 498 -15.81 2.59 10.44
C LEU A 498 -15.12 3.35 9.30
N ASN A 499 -15.34 2.93 8.05
CA ASN A 499 -14.65 3.50 6.89
C ASN A 499 -15.54 3.42 5.64
N PRO A 500 -16.33 4.46 5.33
CA PRO A 500 -17.24 4.45 4.19
C PRO A 500 -16.50 4.43 2.85
N ASN A 501 -15.32 5.07 2.76
CA ASN A 501 -14.53 5.10 1.52
C ASN A 501 -14.02 3.72 1.13
N LEU A 502 -13.50 2.96 2.10
CA LEU A 502 -13.04 1.59 1.87
C LEU A 502 -14.22 0.65 1.56
N LEU A 503 -15.38 0.87 2.19
CA LEU A 503 -16.61 0.12 1.86
C LEU A 503 -17.07 0.37 0.43
N LEU A 504 -17.16 1.64 0.01
CA LEU A 504 -17.58 2.03 -1.34
C LEU A 504 -16.63 1.44 -2.39
N ARG A 505 -15.32 1.47 -2.12
CA ARG A 505 -14.33 0.82 -2.97
C ARG A 505 -14.58 -0.68 -3.08
N GLY A 506 -14.82 -1.36 -1.96
CA GLY A 506 -15.20 -2.77 -1.93
C GLY A 506 -16.45 -3.08 -2.77
N PHE A 507 -17.48 -2.21 -2.72
CA PHE A 507 -18.67 -2.34 -3.56
C PHE A 507 -18.37 -2.19 -5.05
N VAL A 508 -17.60 -1.18 -5.43
CA VAL A 508 -17.18 -0.95 -6.83
C VAL A 508 -16.42 -2.18 -7.35
N GLU A 509 -15.48 -2.68 -6.57
CA GLU A 509 -14.65 -3.81 -6.97
C GLU A 509 -15.46 -5.10 -7.08
N ALA A 510 -16.25 -5.44 -6.07
CA ALA A 510 -17.08 -6.65 -6.09
C ALA A 510 -18.12 -6.60 -7.23
N GLY A 511 -18.68 -5.41 -7.51
CA GLY A 511 -19.63 -5.19 -8.60
C GLY A 511 -19.02 -5.28 -10.01
N ASN A 512 -17.72 -5.08 -10.15
CA ASN A 512 -16.98 -5.25 -11.41
C ASN A 512 -16.63 -6.71 -11.70
N VAL A 513 -16.48 -7.55 -10.67
CA VAL A 513 -16.16 -8.98 -10.83
C VAL A 513 -17.40 -9.79 -11.22
N GLU A 514 -18.54 -9.61 -10.52
CA GLU A 514 -19.77 -10.35 -10.79
C GLU A 514 -20.99 -9.42 -10.86
N SER A 515 -21.70 -9.41 -11.99
CA SER A 515 -22.92 -8.61 -12.18
C SER A 515 -24.02 -8.94 -11.14
N ASN A 516 -24.07 -10.19 -10.66
CA ASN A 516 -25.08 -10.63 -9.70
C ASN A 516 -24.87 -10.05 -8.29
N ILE A 517 -23.63 -9.67 -7.93
CA ILE A 517 -23.32 -9.06 -6.63
C ILE A 517 -23.93 -7.67 -6.49
N MET A 518 -24.09 -6.92 -7.59
CA MET A 518 -24.70 -5.58 -7.57
C MET A 518 -26.12 -5.57 -6.99
N THR A 519 -26.89 -6.64 -7.20
CA THR A 519 -28.23 -6.77 -6.61
C THR A 519 -28.16 -6.95 -5.09
N LYS A 520 -27.18 -7.71 -4.59
CA LYS A 520 -26.94 -7.88 -3.15
C LYS A 520 -26.43 -6.60 -2.50
N ILE A 521 -25.57 -5.85 -3.19
CA ILE A 521 -25.12 -4.53 -2.72
C ILE A 521 -26.32 -3.60 -2.56
N LEU A 522 -27.24 -3.58 -3.53
CA LEU A 522 -28.47 -2.80 -3.43
C LEU A 522 -29.33 -3.23 -2.24
N ASP A 523 -29.51 -4.53 -2.03
CA ASP A 523 -30.29 -5.07 -0.92
C ASP A 523 -29.71 -4.66 0.44
N VAL A 524 -28.38 -4.74 0.59
CA VAL A 524 -27.67 -4.25 1.78
C VAL A 524 -27.84 -2.74 1.94
N CYS A 525 -27.63 -1.95 0.89
CA CYS A 525 -27.80 -0.49 0.97
C CYS A 525 -29.22 -0.08 1.37
N GLN A 526 -30.23 -0.86 0.95
CA GLN A 526 -31.63 -0.65 1.32
C GLN A 526 -31.90 -1.04 2.78
N GLU A 527 -31.43 -2.22 3.22
CA GLU A 527 -31.56 -2.69 4.60
C GLU A 527 -30.96 -1.67 5.58
N LEU A 528 -29.82 -1.11 5.21
CA LEU A 528 -29.07 -0.15 6.03
C LEU A 528 -29.54 1.30 5.87
N LYS A 529 -30.43 1.58 4.91
CA LYS A 529 -30.92 2.93 4.56
C LYS A 529 -29.80 3.92 4.19
N ILE A 530 -28.70 3.42 3.61
CA ILE A 530 -27.54 4.22 3.18
C ILE A 530 -27.52 4.51 1.68
N LEU A 531 -28.49 3.98 0.92
CA LEU A 531 -28.50 4.06 -0.55
C LEU A 531 -28.30 5.47 -1.13
N PRO A 532 -28.98 6.54 -0.65
CA PRO A 532 -28.74 7.89 -1.18
C PRO A 532 -27.30 8.35 -0.99
N SER A 533 -26.75 8.17 0.22
CA SER A 533 -25.36 8.52 0.55
C SER A 533 -24.36 7.72 -0.28
N VAL A 534 -24.64 6.43 -0.54
CA VAL A 534 -23.81 5.60 -1.41
C VAL A 534 -23.82 6.13 -2.85
N LEU A 535 -24.99 6.50 -3.39
CA LEU A 535 -25.11 7.01 -4.75
C LEU A 535 -24.43 8.37 -4.95
N ASP A 536 -24.36 9.20 -3.90
CA ASP A 536 -23.68 10.50 -3.94
C ASP A 536 -22.15 10.37 -3.90
N MET A 537 -21.63 9.30 -3.29
CA MET A 537 -20.18 9.12 -3.06
C MET A 537 -19.53 8.12 -4.03
N ILE A 538 -20.28 7.19 -4.61
CA ILE A 538 -19.75 6.14 -5.48
C ILE A 538 -19.32 6.71 -6.85
N PRO A 539 -18.22 6.21 -7.45
CA PRO A 539 -17.85 6.59 -8.82
C PRO A 539 -18.98 6.35 -9.81
N PHE A 540 -19.21 7.34 -10.69
CA PHE A 540 -20.36 7.38 -11.59
C PHE A 540 -20.61 6.10 -12.41
N PRO A 541 -19.59 5.42 -13.01
CA PRO A 541 -19.82 4.19 -13.78
C PRO A 541 -20.46 3.06 -12.96
N SER A 542 -20.13 2.97 -11.67
CA SER A 542 -20.74 2.01 -10.74
C SER A 542 -22.06 2.53 -10.18
N GLY A 543 -22.13 3.83 -9.91
CA GLY A 543 -23.33 4.52 -9.43
C GLY A 543 -24.51 4.38 -10.38
N ILE A 544 -24.30 4.54 -11.69
CA ILE A 544 -25.38 4.41 -12.68
C ILE A 544 -25.95 2.98 -12.73
N ARG A 545 -25.11 1.95 -12.57
CA ARG A 545 -25.56 0.54 -12.49
C ARG A 545 -26.42 0.33 -11.25
N LEU A 546 -25.98 0.85 -10.10
CA LEU A 546 -26.70 0.74 -8.84
C LEU A 546 -28.02 1.51 -8.89
N ALA A 547 -28.00 2.73 -9.41
CA ALA A 547 -29.17 3.59 -9.60
C ALA A 547 -30.22 2.95 -10.54
N ALA A 548 -29.77 2.35 -11.64
CA ALA A 548 -30.63 1.60 -12.55
C ALA A 548 -31.36 0.44 -11.85
N LEU A 549 -30.62 -0.33 -11.04
CA LEU A 549 -31.20 -1.44 -10.26
C LEU A 549 -32.16 -0.93 -9.18
N ALA A 550 -31.82 0.17 -8.51
CA ALA A 550 -32.66 0.81 -7.50
C ALA A 550 -33.97 1.34 -8.10
N SER A 551 -33.92 1.94 -9.29
CA SER A 551 -35.10 2.46 -9.99
C SER A 551 -36.04 1.33 -10.42
N ARG A 552 -35.52 0.18 -10.88
CA ARG A 552 -36.34 -1.01 -11.17
C ARG A 552 -37.09 -1.56 -9.95
N LYS A 553 -36.57 -1.32 -8.74
CA LYS A 553 -37.22 -1.65 -7.47
C LYS A 553 -38.06 -0.48 -6.90
N GLU A 554 -38.26 0.58 -7.69
CA GLU A 554 -39.01 1.79 -7.30
C GLU A 554 -38.41 2.51 -6.07
N LEU A 555 -37.12 2.35 -5.80
CA LEU A 555 -36.44 2.94 -4.64
C LEU A 555 -35.97 4.38 -4.89
N ILE A 556 -35.66 4.71 -6.15
CA ILE A 556 -35.22 6.04 -6.57
C ILE A 556 -35.87 6.43 -7.90
N ASP A 557 -36.04 7.73 -8.09
CA ASP A 557 -36.32 8.32 -9.40
C ASP A 557 -34.99 8.53 -10.14
N LEU A 558 -34.75 7.69 -11.15
CA LEU A 558 -33.52 7.71 -11.93
C LEU A 558 -33.35 9.02 -12.71
N GLU A 559 -34.45 9.58 -13.22
CA GLU A 559 -34.42 10.81 -14.02
C GLU A 559 -34.02 12.00 -13.13
N LYS A 560 -34.62 12.08 -11.94
CA LYS A 560 -34.27 13.10 -10.94
C LYS A 560 -32.82 12.96 -10.48
N TRP A 561 -32.36 11.73 -10.20
CA TRP A 561 -30.98 11.49 -9.76
C TRP A 561 -29.97 11.88 -10.84
N LEU A 562 -30.19 11.49 -12.09
CA LEU A 562 -29.31 11.85 -13.21
C LEU A 562 -29.21 13.36 -13.44
N ARG A 563 -30.31 14.10 -13.26
CA ARG A 563 -30.33 15.58 -13.31
C ARG A 563 -29.53 16.21 -12.16
N MET A 564 -29.60 15.63 -10.96
CA MET A 564 -28.88 16.14 -9.78
C MET A 564 -27.38 15.84 -9.83
N SER A 565 -26.96 14.73 -10.42
CA SER A 565 -25.54 14.34 -10.56
C SER A 565 -24.75 15.19 -11.57
N GLN A 566 -25.29 16.33 -12.04
CA GLN A 566 -24.66 17.30 -12.97
C GLN A 566 -24.14 16.72 -14.30
N ILE A 567 -24.60 15.54 -14.71
CA ILE A 567 -24.22 14.91 -15.99
C ILE A 567 -25.24 15.23 -17.10
N PHE A 568 -26.34 15.88 -16.73
CA PHE A 568 -27.42 16.28 -17.64
C PHE A 568 -27.30 17.76 -18.05
N GLU A 569 -26.31 18.06 -18.90
CA GLU A 569 -26.46 19.11 -19.89
C GLU A 569 -25.95 18.59 -21.25
N GLY A 570 -26.80 17.86 -21.99
CA GLY A 570 -26.53 17.42 -23.37
C GLY A 570 -26.62 15.91 -23.62
N ASP A 571 -26.25 15.48 -24.84
CA ASP A 571 -26.47 14.17 -25.51
C ASP A 571 -25.91 12.89 -24.81
N SER A 572 -25.58 12.99 -23.52
CA SER A 572 -25.35 11.89 -22.57
C SER A 572 -26.45 10.81 -22.59
N ALA A 573 -27.63 11.12 -23.12
CA ALA A 573 -28.68 10.17 -23.43
C ALA A 573 -28.18 9.00 -24.30
N GLN A 574 -27.31 9.20 -25.29
CA GLN A 574 -26.84 8.09 -26.15
C GLN A 574 -25.86 7.15 -25.43
N TRP A 575 -24.96 7.66 -24.58
CA TRP A 575 -24.08 6.81 -23.76
C TRP A 575 -24.88 6.06 -22.70
N ILE A 576 -25.80 6.75 -22.01
CA ILE A 576 -26.68 6.10 -21.04
C ILE A 576 -27.53 5.05 -21.76
N THR A 577 -28.14 5.38 -22.90
CA THR A 577 -28.93 4.42 -23.69
C THR A 577 -28.08 3.25 -24.19
N GLY A 578 -26.84 3.48 -24.63
CA GLY A 578 -25.91 2.42 -25.07
C GLY A 578 -25.42 1.54 -23.92
N PHE A 579 -25.11 2.14 -22.77
CA PHE A 579 -24.73 1.46 -21.53
C PHE A 579 -25.89 0.62 -21.00
N PHE A 580 -27.10 1.17 -20.95
CA PHE A 580 -28.30 0.45 -20.55
C PHE A 580 -28.69 -0.63 -21.57
N CYS A 581 -28.56 -0.38 -22.88
CA CYS A 581 -28.82 -1.40 -23.91
C CYS A 581 -27.83 -2.56 -23.86
N LYS A 582 -26.55 -2.32 -23.56
CA LYS A 582 -25.54 -3.38 -23.36
C LYS A 582 -25.70 -4.12 -22.03
N THR A 583 -25.98 -3.41 -20.94
CA THR A 583 -26.01 -3.97 -19.56
C THR A 583 -27.35 -4.62 -19.24
N PHE A 584 -28.42 -4.16 -19.86
CA PHE A 584 -29.80 -4.57 -19.58
C PHE A 584 -30.57 -4.82 -20.88
N SER A 585 -30.31 -5.96 -21.52
CA SER A 585 -30.99 -6.41 -22.74
C SER A 585 -32.54 -6.40 -22.65
N SER A 586 -33.10 -6.46 -21.43
CA SER A 586 -34.54 -6.40 -21.15
C SER A 586 -35.11 -5.00 -20.84
N SER A 587 -34.29 -3.95 -20.76
CA SER A 587 -34.75 -2.57 -20.43
C SER A 587 -34.67 -1.58 -21.57
N LYS A 588 -34.39 -2.03 -22.79
CA LYS A 588 -34.32 -1.17 -23.97
C LYS A 588 -35.57 -0.29 -24.14
N GLN A 589 -36.78 -0.85 -23.96
CA GLN A 589 -38.04 -0.09 -24.02
C GLN A 589 -38.22 0.92 -22.89
N TYR A 590 -37.78 0.61 -21.67
CA TYR A 590 -37.88 1.52 -20.52
C TYR A 590 -36.93 2.71 -20.70
N CYS A 591 -35.71 2.46 -21.17
CA CYS A 591 -34.73 3.50 -21.48
C CYS A 591 -35.19 4.35 -22.67
N GLU A 592 -35.59 3.73 -23.78
CA GLU A 592 -36.14 4.45 -24.94
C GLU A 592 -37.39 5.30 -24.59
N SER A 593 -38.16 4.94 -23.54
CA SER A 593 -39.29 5.74 -23.06
C SER A 593 -38.88 6.93 -22.17
N LEU A 594 -37.78 6.79 -21.41
CA LEU A 594 -37.20 7.87 -20.60
C LEU A 594 -36.51 8.94 -21.46
N PHE A 595 -35.98 8.57 -22.63
CA PHE A 595 -35.23 9.46 -23.53
C PHE A 595 -36.05 10.00 -24.72
N ARG A 596 -37.38 9.83 -24.71
CA ARG A 596 -38.28 10.22 -25.83
C ARG A 596 -39.00 11.57 -25.66
N ASN A 597 -38.83 12.26 -24.54
CA ASN A 597 -39.46 13.56 -24.28
C ASN A 597 -38.44 14.67 -24.10
#